data_AF-J6Y6E3-F1
#
_entry.id   AF-J6Y6E3-F1
#
_cell.length_a   1.000
_cell.length_b   1.000
_cell.length_c   1.000
_cell.angle_alpha   90.00
_cell.angle_beta   90.00
_cell.angle_gamma   90.00
#
_symmetry.space_group_name_H-M   'P 1'
#
loop_
_entity.id
_entity.type
_entity.pdbx_description
1 polymer ?
#
loop_
_entity_poly.entity_id
_entity_poly.type
_entity_poly.pdbx_seq_one_letter_code
_entity_poly.pdbx_strand_id
1 'polypeptide(L)'
;MREIQNIDQTIGFMKETNAVEVTLQANQYRLDKLTQYQHFLAPGIRMLSGEIIEATEEKLVIRYKKETDTLPLEQVVKKEELFHRLLLAQKIHFLTDFLHRPAQPFLHPANLFVRGEELVIGHRGFMETIVPYINEEDDFIKQYRALVLYILHPKLNYELLIEGSGTLKDAFTKKINEADTIEIIDQLLATEILKQKQKRAKETQVVSKRNHQIFK
;
A
#
# COMPACT_ATOMS: atom_id res chain seq x y z
N MET A 1 -4.21 16.80 10.43
CA MET A 1 -3.72 15.48 10.87
C MET A 1 -4.88 14.49 10.83
N ARG A 2 -4.67 13.26 10.36
CA ARG A 2 -5.65 12.16 10.34
C ARG A 2 -5.07 11.00 11.13
N GLU A 3 -5.80 10.49 12.12
CA GLU A 3 -5.46 9.24 12.80
C GLU A 3 -5.84 8.07 11.90
N ILE A 4 -4.92 7.11 11.78
CA ILE A 4 -5.04 5.97 10.89
C ILE A 4 -4.81 4.70 11.69
N GLN A 5 -5.82 3.84 11.73
CA GLN A 5 -5.77 2.57 12.43
C GLN A 5 -5.35 1.44 11.47
N ASN A 6 -4.54 0.52 11.97
CA ASN A 6 -4.22 -0.73 11.31
C ASN A 6 -4.03 -1.81 12.37
N ILE A 7 -4.98 -2.75 12.43
CA ILE A 7 -5.10 -3.77 13.49
C ILE A 7 -5.06 -3.09 14.87
N ASP A 8 -3.94 -3.18 15.58
CA ASP A 8 -3.77 -2.67 16.95
C ASP A 8 -3.01 -1.34 17.03
N GLN A 9 -2.72 -0.73 15.89
CA GLN A 9 -1.86 0.45 15.81
C GLN A 9 -2.65 1.64 15.27
N THR A 10 -2.65 2.76 16.00
CA THR A 10 -3.20 4.03 15.51
C THR A 10 -2.09 5.05 15.36
N ILE A 11 -1.86 5.54 14.14
CA ILE A 11 -0.76 6.44 13.82
C ILE A 11 -1.30 7.74 13.23
N GLY A 12 -0.78 8.89 13.68
CA GLY A 12 -1.15 10.19 13.14
C GLY A 12 -0.43 10.47 11.82
N PHE A 13 -1.17 10.68 10.73
CA PHE A 13 -0.63 11.07 9.43
C PHE A 13 -1.03 12.50 9.08
N MET A 14 -0.07 13.29 8.61
CA MET A 14 -0.30 14.58 7.97
C MET A 14 0.37 14.60 6.60
N LYS A 15 -0.44 14.68 5.55
CA LYS A 15 0.04 14.70 4.17
C LYS A 15 0.19 16.15 3.72
N GLU A 16 1.39 16.51 3.28
CA GLU A 16 1.69 17.77 2.62
C GLU A 16 1.95 17.54 1.13
N THR A 17 2.19 18.59 0.35
CA THR A 17 2.52 18.45 -1.08
C THR A 17 3.81 17.67 -1.28
N ASN A 18 4.87 17.98 -0.52
CA ASN A 18 6.21 17.43 -0.71
C ASN A 18 6.69 16.53 0.44
N ALA A 19 5.85 16.28 1.44
CA ALA A 19 6.19 15.45 2.58
C ALA A 19 4.97 14.70 3.14
N VAL A 20 5.24 13.68 3.94
CA VAL A 20 4.27 13.10 4.86
C VAL A 20 4.88 13.07 6.24
N GLU A 21 4.17 13.62 7.21
CA GLU A 21 4.55 13.56 8.61
C GLU A 21 3.77 12.48 9.33
N VAL A 22 4.49 11.76 10.17
CA VAL A 22 3.98 10.69 11.01
C VAL A 22 4.23 11.09 12.46
N THR A 23 3.15 11.09 13.24
CA THR A 23 3.19 11.37 14.68
C THR A 23 2.87 10.10 15.44
N LEU A 24 3.77 9.77 16.37
CA LEU A 24 3.70 8.63 17.28
C LEU A 24 3.60 9.12 18.72
N GLN A 25 2.77 8.44 19.51
CA GLN A 25 2.59 8.66 20.94
C GLN A 25 3.66 7.91 21.76
N ALA A 26 3.83 8.29 23.02
CA ALA A 26 4.84 7.73 23.95
C ALA A 26 4.94 6.18 23.96
N ASN A 27 3.83 5.46 23.83
CA ASN A 27 3.79 4.00 23.86
C ASN A 27 4.16 3.32 22.52
N GLN A 28 4.44 4.12 21.48
CA GLN A 28 4.69 3.66 20.12
C GLN A 28 6.17 3.72 19.71
N TYR A 29 7.02 4.20 20.61
CA TYR A 29 8.46 4.25 20.39
C TYR A 29 9.27 4.15 21.68
N ARG A 30 10.55 3.81 21.56
CA ARG A 30 11.52 3.83 22.64
C ARG A 30 12.53 4.96 22.40
N LEU A 31 12.40 6.03 23.19
CA LEU A 31 13.20 7.26 23.03
C LEU A 31 14.72 7.00 23.12
N ASP A 32 15.13 6.13 24.03
CA ASP A 32 16.52 5.72 24.27
C ASP A 32 17.14 4.91 23.11
N LYS A 33 16.32 4.42 22.18
CA LYS A 33 16.75 3.58 21.04
C LYS A 33 16.65 4.27 19.68
N LEU A 34 16.29 5.56 19.63
CA LEU A 34 16.07 6.27 18.35
C LEU A 34 17.32 6.41 17.48
N THR A 35 18.53 6.41 18.06
CA THR A 35 19.77 6.52 17.29
C THR A 35 19.89 5.42 16.25
N GLN A 36 19.49 4.18 16.59
CA GLN A 36 19.53 3.06 15.64
C GLN A 36 18.49 3.23 14.53
N TYR A 37 17.31 3.73 14.89
CA TYR A 37 16.22 3.94 13.94
C TYR A 37 16.56 4.98 12.85
N GLN A 38 17.33 6.02 13.18
CA GLN A 38 17.74 7.03 12.21
C GLN A 38 18.48 6.42 11.00
N HIS A 39 19.25 5.34 11.18
CA HIS A 39 19.90 4.64 10.08
C HIS A 39 18.90 3.98 9.11
N PHE A 40 17.74 3.56 9.60
CA PHE A 40 16.66 2.98 8.79
C PHE A 40 15.77 4.04 8.13
N LEU A 41 15.93 5.31 8.47
CA LEU A 41 15.25 6.42 7.81
C LEU A 41 15.97 6.88 6.53
N ALA A 42 17.21 6.45 6.30
CA ALA A 42 17.90 6.66 5.03
C ALA A 42 17.06 6.15 3.84
N PRO A 43 17.22 6.72 2.64
CA PRO A 43 16.52 6.25 1.45
C PRO A 43 16.86 4.78 1.19
N GLY A 44 15.83 3.93 1.24
CA GLY A 44 15.91 2.51 0.94
C GLY A 44 15.20 2.18 -0.38
N ILE A 45 15.38 0.94 -0.87
CA ILE A 45 14.63 0.46 -2.04
C ILE A 45 13.13 0.56 -1.72
N ARG A 46 12.40 1.26 -2.60
CA ARG A 46 10.94 1.47 -2.47
C ARG A 46 10.50 2.05 -1.13
N MET A 47 11.34 2.93 -0.56
CA MET A 47 11.09 3.61 0.70
C MET A 47 11.40 5.11 0.59
N LEU A 48 10.51 5.97 1.10
CA LEU A 48 10.77 7.40 1.24
C LEU A 48 11.87 7.62 2.28
N SER A 49 12.74 8.60 2.02
CA SER A 49 13.71 9.07 3.02
C SER A 49 12.97 9.80 4.14
N GLY A 50 13.31 9.49 5.38
CA GLY A 50 12.75 10.13 6.56
C GLY A 50 13.78 10.89 7.38
N GLU A 51 13.29 11.78 8.23
CA GLU A 51 14.05 12.48 9.26
C GLU A 51 13.18 12.60 10.52
N ILE A 52 13.80 12.46 11.70
CA ILE A 52 13.12 12.76 12.97
C ILE A 52 13.18 14.27 13.17
N ILE A 53 12.02 14.92 13.26
CA ILE A 53 11.94 16.38 13.47
C ILE A 53 11.58 16.77 14.90
N GLU A 54 11.02 15.83 15.67
CA GLU A 54 10.69 16.00 17.08
C GLU A 54 10.80 14.65 17.78
N ALA A 55 11.47 14.59 18.93
CA ALA A 55 11.54 13.40 19.77
C ALA A 55 11.55 13.81 21.25
N THR A 56 10.47 13.49 21.96
CA THR A 56 10.29 13.78 23.38
C THR A 56 9.88 12.50 24.12
N GLU A 57 9.50 12.58 25.39
CA GLU A 57 8.89 11.44 26.10
C GLU A 57 7.43 11.20 25.69
N GLU A 58 6.73 12.23 25.20
CA GLU A 58 5.30 12.18 24.90
C GLU A 58 5.00 11.92 23.42
N LYS A 59 5.88 12.41 22.55
CA LYS A 59 5.65 12.49 21.11
C LYS A 59 6.94 12.32 20.30
N LEU A 60 6.82 11.57 19.21
CA LEU A 60 7.81 11.44 18.15
C LEU A 60 7.18 11.86 16.81
N VAL A 61 7.85 12.76 16.09
CA VAL A 61 7.43 13.17 14.74
C VAL A 61 8.53 12.85 13.73
N ILE A 62 8.14 12.09 12.71
CA ILE A 62 9.00 11.69 11.61
C ILE A 62 8.45 12.30 10.33
N ARG A 63 9.29 13.04 9.60
CA ARG A 63 8.94 13.62 8.30
C ARG A 63 9.58 12.78 7.19
N TYR A 64 8.77 12.31 6.26
CA TYR A 64 9.23 11.62 5.06
C TYR A 64 9.10 12.51 3.84
N LYS A 65 10.20 12.65 3.10
CA LYS A 65 10.25 13.47 1.89
C LYS A 65 9.62 12.73 0.71
N LYS A 66 8.76 13.42 -0.04
CA LYS A 66 8.22 12.95 -1.32
C LYS A 66 8.95 13.63 -2.48
N GLU A 67 9.33 12.85 -3.48
CA GLU A 67 9.79 13.42 -4.75
C GLU A 67 8.62 14.08 -5.52
N THR A 68 8.95 14.95 -6.49
CA THR A 68 8.00 15.83 -7.19
C THR A 68 6.90 15.07 -7.95
N ASP A 69 7.13 13.81 -8.32
CA ASP A 69 6.22 12.93 -9.05
C ASP A 69 5.61 11.82 -8.17
N THR A 70 5.82 11.88 -6.85
CA THR A 70 5.33 10.87 -5.90
C THR A 70 3.91 11.21 -5.42
N LEU A 71 2.93 10.42 -5.85
CA LEU A 71 1.51 10.60 -5.54
C LEU A 71 1.02 9.62 -4.48
N PRO A 72 0.12 10.02 -3.55
CA PRO A 72 -0.50 9.08 -2.61
C PRO A 72 -1.31 8.00 -3.34
N LEU A 73 -1.16 6.73 -2.94
CA LEU A 73 -1.87 5.59 -3.55
C LEU A 73 -3.38 5.84 -3.61
N GLU A 74 -3.97 6.30 -2.49
CA GLU A 74 -5.40 6.60 -2.37
C GLU A 74 -5.91 7.59 -3.45
N GLN A 75 -5.06 8.50 -3.94
CA GLN A 75 -5.41 9.43 -5.01
C GLN A 75 -5.34 8.79 -6.39
N VAL A 76 -4.31 7.97 -6.61
CA VAL A 76 -4.08 7.26 -7.88
C VAL A 76 -5.20 6.27 -8.13
N VAL A 77 -5.48 5.36 -7.19
CA VAL A 77 -6.47 4.29 -7.38
C VAL A 77 -7.89 4.83 -7.58
N LYS A 78 -8.22 6.03 -7.10
CA LYS A 78 -9.54 6.64 -7.33
C LYS A 78 -9.75 7.13 -8.76
N LYS A 79 -8.67 7.43 -9.48
CA LYS A 79 -8.70 7.95 -10.85
C LYS A 79 -8.45 6.86 -11.90
N GLU A 80 -7.77 5.79 -11.49
CA GLU A 80 -7.39 4.71 -12.39
C GLU A 80 -8.54 3.76 -12.75
N GLU A 81 -8.53 3.29 -13.98
CA GLU A 81 -9.43 2.23 -14.43
C GLU A 81 -9.04 0.86 -13.83
N LEU A 82 -9.96 -0.10 -13.88
CA LEU A 82 -9.76 -1.42 -13.25
C LEU A 82 -8.47 -2.12 -13.69
N PHE A 83 -8.11 -2.03 -14.97
CA PHE A 83 -6.91 -2.71 -15.47
C PHE A 83 -5.62 -2.16 -14.85
N HIS A 84 -5.47 -0.84 -14.77
CA HIS A 84 -4.32 -0.22 -14.11
C HIS A 84 -4.31 -0.51 -12.60
N ARG A 85 -5.48 -0.57 -11.97
CA ARG A 85 -5.61 -0.99 -10.56
C ARG A 85 -5.19 -2.45 -10.34
N LEU A 86 -5.50 -3.36 -11.27
CA LEU A 86 -5.00 -4.73 -11.22
C LEU A 86 -3.46 -4.78 -11.30
N LEU A 87 -2.85 -3.98 -12.19
CA LEU A 87 -1.39 -3.89 -12.29
C LEU A 87 -0.76 -3.32 -11.01
N LEU A 88 -1.37 -2.29 -10.40
CA LEU A 88 -0.93 -1.75 -9.11
C LEU A 88 -1.09 -2.77 -7.98
N ALA A 89 -2.20 -3.50 -7.95
CA ALA A 89 -2.43 -4.55 -6.96
C ALA A 89 -1.39 -5.67 -7.07
N GLN A 90 -1.01 -6.07 -8.29
CA GLN A 90 0.09 -7.03 -8.49
C GLN A 90 1.44 -6.48 -7.99
N LYS A 91 1.67 -5.18 -8.16
CA LYS A 91 2.91 -4.54 -7.69
C LYS A 91 3.03 -4.52 -6.16
N ILE A 92 1.95 -4.73 -5.38
CA ILE A 92 2.00 -4.86 -3.91
C ILE A 92 2.90 -6.02 -3.48
N HIS A 93 3.12 -7.04 -4.30
CA HIS A 93 3.95 -8.21 -3.96
C HIS A 93 5.33 -7.83 -3.37
N PHE A 94 5.93 -6.69 -3.74
CA PHE A 94 7.19 -6.22 -3.12
C PHE A 94 7.13 -6.08 -1.59
N LEU A 95 5.95 -5.98 -0.99
CA LEU A 95 5.79 -5.91 0.46
C LEU A 95 6.24 -7.20 1.15
N THR A 96 6.21 -8.34 0.46
CA THR A 96 6.68 -9.63 0.99
C THR A 96 8.19 -9.62 1.27
N ASP A 97 8.96 -8.75 0.61
CA ASP A 97 10.40 -8.57 0.86
C ASP A 97 10.69 -8.13 2.32
N PHE A 98 9.68 -7.56 2.99
CA PHE A 98 9.75 -7.09 4.38
C PHE A 98 9.27 -8.12 5.41
N LEU A 99 8.70 -9.24 4.98
CA LEU A 99 8.29 -10.30 5.89
C LEU A 99 9.52 -10.81 6.67
N HIS A 100 9.39 -10.90 8.00
CA HIS A 100 10.48 -11.25 8.94
C HIS A 100 11.72 -10.33 8.90
N ARG A 101 11.63 -9.13 8.29
CA ARG A 101 12.73 -8.14 8.33
C ARG A 101 12.65 -7.25 9.57
N PRO A 102 13.78 -6.69 10.04
CA PRO A 102 13.77 -5.75 11.15
C PRO A 102 12.94 -4.49 10.91
N ALA A 103 12.98 -3.97 9.68
CA ALA A 103 12.19 -2.80 9.27
C ALA A 103 10.86 -3.25 8.68
N GLN A 104 9.76 -2.86 9.32
CA GLN A 104 8.42 -3.27 8.93
C GLN A 104 7.65 -2.09 8.34
N PRO A 105 7.07 -2.20 7.14
CA PRO A 105 6.22 -1.16 6.60
C PRO A 105 4.90 -1.08 7.38
N PHE A 106 4.37 0.13 7.58
CA PHE A 106 2.98 0.27 8.01
C PHE A 106 2.07 -0.05 6.82
N LEU A 107 1.49 -1.25 6.81
CA LEU A 107 0.72 -1.80 5.68
C LEU A 107 -0.67 -1.14 5.59
N HIS A 108 -0.73 0.11 5.17
CA HIS A 108 -1.99 0.84 5.06
C HIS A 108 -2.00 1.67 3.76
N PRO A 109 -3.14 1.82 3.04
CA PRO A 109 -3.18 2.59 1.79
C PRO A 109 -2.66 4.02 1.91
N ALA A 110 -2.89 4.63 3.07
CA ALA A 110 -2.42 5.99 3.35
C ALA A 110 -0.89 6.11 3.45
N ASN A 111 -0.19 5.01 3.66
CA ASN A 111 1.27 4.92 3.79
C ASN A 111 1.98 4.49 2.50
N LEU A 112 1.20 4.21 1.44
CA LEU A 112 1.72 3.84 0.13
C LEU A 112 1.61 5.01 -0.84
N PHE A 113 2.61 5.10 -1.70
CA PHE A 113 2.76 6.13 -2.71
C PHE A 113 3.12 5.48 -4.05
N VAL A 114 2.82 6.16 -5.14
CA VAL A 114 3.17 5.77 -6.50
C VAL A 114 4.18 6.78 -7.02
N ARG A 115 5.35 6.30 -7.44
CA ARG A 115 6.41 7.10 -8.07
C ARG A 115 6.72 6.49 -9.43
N GLY A 116 6.31 7.18 -10.49
CA GLY A 116 6.29 6.61 -11.84
C GLY A 116 5.47 5.32 -11.87
N GLU A 117 6.16 4.19 -12.06
CA GLU A 117 5.56 2.86 -12.08
C GLU A 117 5.72 2.08 -10.77
N GLU A 118 6.44 2.58 -9.78
CA GLU A 118 6.74 1.86 -8.55
C GLU A 118 5.81 2.23 -7.40
N LEU A 119 5.59 1.27 -6.50
CA LEU A 119 5.04 1.54 -5.18
C LEU A 119 6.18 1.85 -4.21
N VAL A 120 5.96 2.84 -3.36
CA VAL A 120 6.91 3.34 -2.38
C VAL A 120 6.24 3.47 -1.02
N ILE A 121 6.95 3.08 0.03
CA ILE A 121 6.49 3.12 1.43
C ILE A 121 6.93 4.43 2.09
N GLY A 122 6.05 5.08 2.85
CA GLY A 122 6.42 6.18 3.74
C GLY A 122 6.99 5.68 5.07
N HIS A 123 6.09 5.50 6.03
CA HIS A 123 6.36 5.05 7.38
C HIS A 123 6.74 3.58 7.48
N ARG A 124 7.69 3.34 8.37
CA ARG A 124 8.19 2.01 8.73
C ARG A 124 8.61 1.98 10.18
N GLY A 125 8.32 0.88 10.83
CA GLY A 125 8.77 0.57 12.17
C GLY A 125 10.12 -0.13 12.16
N PHE A 126 10.62 -0.43 13.35
CA PHE A 126 11.90 -1.10 13.54
C PHE A 126 11.88 -1.96 14.79
N MET A 127 11.87 -3.28 14.61
CA MET A 127 11.84 -4.29 15.67
C MET A 127 10.82 -3.93 16.77
N GLU A 128 11.24 -3.86 18.03
CA GLU A 128 10.44 -3.42 19.18
C GLU A 128 10.74 -1.97 19.59
N THR A 129 11.36 -1.20 18.69
CA THR A 129 11.78 0.18 18.97
C THR A 129 10.75 1.19 18.53
N ILE A 130 10.18 1.05 17.33
CA ILE A 130 9.16 1.93 16.76
C ILE A 130 8.13 1.10 16.02
N VAL A 131 6.85 1.44 16.17
CA VAL A 131 5.74 0.82 15.43
C VAL A 131 5.80 1.10 13.91
N PRO A 132 5.25 0.23 13.04
CA PRO A 132 4.80 -1.13 13.35
C PRO A 132 5.93 -2.02 13.85
N TYR A 133 5.63 -2.79 14.90
CA TYR A 133 6.51 -3.87 15.34
C TYR A 133 6.43 -5.04 14.36
N ILE A 134 7.25 -6.08 14.58
CA ILE A 134 7.24 -7.29 13.75
C ILE A 134 5.83 -7.89 13.78
N ASN A 135 5.21 -7.97 12.59
CA ASN A 135 3.90 -8.59 12.43
C ASN A 135 4.02 -10.11 12.44
N GLU A 136 3.05 -10.77 13.04
CA GLU A 136 2.79 -12.18 12.79
C GLU A 136 2.38 -12.39 11.33
N GLU A 137 2.74 -13.54 10.76
CA GLU A 137 2.51 -13.84 9.34
C GLU A 137 1.02 -13.75 8.96
N ASP A 138 0.14 -14.26 9.81
CA ASP A 138 -1.32 -14.21 9.60
C ASP A 138 -1.84 -12.77 9.49
N ASP A 139 -1.33 -11.87 10.31
CA ASP A 139 -1.73 -10.46 10.29
C ASP A 139 -1.16 -9.73 9.08
N PHE A 140 0.04 -10.10 8.64
CA PHE A 140 0.59 -9.62 7.37
C PHE A 140 -0.31 -10.03 6.20
N ILE A 141 -0.74 -11.31 6.13
CA ILE A 141 -1.60 -11.82 5.06
C ILE A 141 -2.95 -11.08 5.05
N LYS A 142 -3.57 -10.86 6.22
CA LYS A 142 -4.82 -10.08 6.34
C LYS A 142 -4.66 -8.67 5.77
N GLN A 143 -3.60 -7.96 6.16
CA GLN A 143 -3.32 -6.60 5.70
C GLN A 143 -3.01 -6.56 4.20
N TYR A 144 -2.24 -7.52 3.69
CA TYR A 144 -1.92 -7.68 2.26
C TYR A 144 -3.20 -7.87 1.43
N ARG A 145 -4.06 -8.80 1.85
CA ARG A 145 -5.36 -9.06 1.22
C ARG A 145 -6.25 -7.82 1.22
N ALA A 146 -6.35 -7.13 2.36
CA ALA A 146 -7.11 -5.89 2.46
C ALA A 146 -6.55 -4.79 1.54
N LEU A 147 -5.23 -4.69 1.38
CA LEU A 147 -4.59 -3.71 0.49
C LEU A 147 -4.93 -4.00 -0.98
N VAL A 148 -4.85 -5.26 -1.39
CA VAL A 148 -5.26 -5.70 -2.74
C VAL A 148 -6.72 -5.34 -2.98
N LEU A 149 -7.63 -5.70 -2.07
CA LEU A 149 -9.05 -5.39 -2.19
C LEU A 149 -9.32 -3.87 -2.23
N TYR A 150 -8.61 -3.09 -1.42
CA TYR A 150 -8.71 -1.63 -1.43
C TYR A 150 -8.28 -1.03 -2.77
N ILE A 151 -7.16 -1.48 -3.35
CA ILE A 151 -6.70 -1.00 -4.66
C ILE A 151 -7.76 -1.29 -5.73
N LEU A 152 -8.35 -2.49 -5.71
CA LEU A 152 -9.39 -2.89 -6.67
C LEU A 152 -10.72 -2.16 -6.43
N HIS A 153 -11.02 -1.77 -5.19
CA HIS A 153 -12.24 -1.08 -4.80
C HIS A 153 -11.96 0.09 -3.83
N PRO A 154 -11.44 1.22 -4.33
CA PRO A 154 -10.97 2.34 -3.51
C PRO A 154 -12.07 3.14 -2.81
N LYS A 155 -13.33 2.72 -2.98
CA LYS A 155 -14.49 3.24 -2.26
C LYS A 155 -14.78 2.47 -0.97
N LEU A 156 -14.21 1.27 -0.82
CA LEU A 156 -14.36 0.47 0.39
C LEU A 156 -13.43 1.02 1.48
N ASN A 157 -13.85 0.85 2.72
CA ASN A 157 -13.04 1.19 3.89
C ASN A 157 -11.99 0.08 4.11
N TYR A 158 -10.74 0.47 4.30
CA TYR A 158 -9.61 -0.47 4.41
C TYR A 158 -9.69 -1.29 5.70
N GLU A 159 -10.06 -0.63 6.79
CA GLU A 159 -10.17 -1.23 8.11
C GLU A 159 -11.25 -2.33 8.15
N LEU A 160 -12.41 -2.10 7.51
CA LEU A 160 -13.43 -3.14 7.32
C LEU A 160 -12.96 -4.29 6.41
N LEU A 161 -12.05 -4.03 5.46
CA LEU A 161 -11.47 -5.09 4.62
C LEU A 161 -10.50 -5.98 5.42
N ILE A 162 -9.78 -5.44 6.41
CA ILE A 162 -8.95 -6.24 7.33
C ILE A 162 -9.80 -7.25 8.08
N GLU A 163 -10.95 -6.80 8.60
CA GLU A 163 -11.91 -7.64 9.34
C GLU A 163 -12.64 -8.66 8.44
N GLY A 164 -12.47 -8.58 7.12
CA GLY A 164 -13.23 -9.37 6.15
C GLY A 164 -14.69 -8.92 6.00
N SER A 165 -15.06 -7.75 6.55
CA SER A 165 -16.44 -7.25 6.68
C SER A 165 -16.88 -6.32 5.52
N GLY A 166 -16.25 -6.44 4.35
CA GLY A 166 -16.59 -5.66 3.15
C GLY A 166 -17.73 -6.26 2.30
N THR A 167 -18.66 -5.42 1.81
CA THR A 167 -19.66 -5.87 0.81
C THR A 167 -19.00 -6.05 -0.56
N LEU A 168 -18.39 -7.21 -0.78
CA LEU A 168 -17.79 -7.59 -2.06
C LEU A 168 -18.87 -8.08 -3.03
N LYS A 169 -19.00 -7.39 -4.16
CA LYS A 169 -20.10 -7.63 -5.11
C LYS A 169 -19.75 -8.68 -6.17
N ASP A 170 -18.52 -8.65 -6.68
CA ASP A 170 -18.10 -9.51 -7.77
C ASP A 170 -17.40 -10.79 -7.28
N ALA A 171 -17.46 -11.84 -8.10
CA ALA A 171 -16.92 -13.15 -7.75
C ALA A 171 -15.39 -13.17 -7.68
N PHE A 172 -14.70 -12.26 -8.38
CA PHE A 172 -13.24 -12.21 -8.38
C PHE A 172 -12.72 -11.70 -7.02
N THR A 173 -13.29 -10.61 -6.51
CA THR A 173 -12.88 -10.07 -5.21
C THR A 173 -13.31 -10.93 -4.03
N LYS A 174 -14.42 -11.66 -4.13
CA LYS A 174 -14.76 -12.71 -3.14
C LYS A 174 -13.68 -13.79 -3.06
N LYS A 175 -13.18 -14.28 -4.20
CA LYS A 175 -12.07 -15.25 -4.22
C LYS A 175 -10.79 -14.72 -3.62
N ILE A 176 -10.47 -13.42 -3.83
CA ILE A 176 -9.33 -12.78 -3.16
C ILE A 176 -9.56 -12.75 -1.65
N ASN A 177 -10.77 -12.43 -1.19
CA ASN A 177 -11.11 -12.37 0.22
C ASN A 177 -11.06 -13.75 0.91
N GLU A 178 -11.40 -14.80 0.17
CA GLU A 178 -11.34 -16.21 0.61
C GLU A 178 -9.95 -16.83 0.50
N ALA A 179 -8.97 -16.14 -0.08
CA ALA A 179 -7.62 -16.65 -0.22
C ALA A 179 -6.87 -16.60 1.12
N ASP A 180 -6.24 -17.72 1.46
CA ASP A 180 -5.51 -17.91 2.71
C ASP A 180 -4.01 -17.62 2.60
N THR A 181 -3.46 -17.52 1.38
CA THR A 181 -2.03 -17.24 1.17
C THR A 181 -1.81 -16.16 0.12
N ILE A 182 -0.64 -15.52 0.20
CA ILE A 182 -0.23 -14.48 -0.75
C ILE A 182 -0.10 -15.04 -2.17
N GLU A 183 0.41 -16.27 -2.31
CA GLU A 183 0.58 -16.94 -3.61
C GLU A 183 -0.77 -17.14 -4.31
N ILE A 184 -1.81 -17.51 -3.56
CA ILE A 184 -3.16 -17.66 -4.11
C ILE A 184 -3.69 -16.31 -4.59
N ILE A 185 -3.52 -15.25 -3.79
CA ILE A 185 -3.91 -13.88 -4.16
C ILE A 185 -3.20 -13.44 -5.44
N ASP A 186 -1.90 -13.66 -5.53
CA ASP A 186 -1.08 -13.27 -6.67
C ASP A 186 -1.42 -14.06 -7.94
N GLN A 187 -1.73 -15.35 -7.81
CA GLN A 187 -2.20 -16.17 -8.92
C GLN A 187 -3.55 -15.70 -9.45
N LEU A 188 -4.47 -15.31 -8.56
CA LEU A 188 -5.77 -14.72 -8.93
C LEU A 188 -5.57 -13.41 -9.69
N LEU A 189 -4.73 -12.50 -9.18
CA LEU A 189 -4.38 -11.24 -9.85
C LEU A 189 -3.77 -11.46 -11.23
N ALA A 190 -2.77 -12.34 -11.34
CA ALA A 190 -2.11 -12.65 -12.60
C ALA A 190 -3.09 -13.19 -13.64
N THR A 191 -3.98 -14.11 -13.22
CA THR A 191 -5.01 -14.69 -14.08
C THR A 191 -5.98 -13.62 -14.60
N GLU A 192 -6.44 -12.72 -13.74
CA GLU A 192 -7.36 -11.66 -14.13
C GLU A 192 -6.69 -10.62 -15.04
N ILE A 193 -5.44 -10.27 -14.77
CA ILE A 193 -4.64 -9.39 -15.64
C ILE A 193 -4.53 -9.99 -17.04
N LEU A 194 -4.22 -11.28 -17.17
CA LEU A 194 -4.13 -11.95 -18.47
C LEU A 194 -5.46 -11.92 -19.23
N LYS A 195 -6.59 -12.19 -18.55
CA LYS A 195 -7.93 -12.09 -19.15
C LYS A 195 -8.23 -10.68 -19.65
N GLN A 196 -7.94 -9.65 -18.85
CA GLN A 196 -8.17 -8.26 -19.23
C GLN A 196 -7.27 -7.83 -20.40
N LYS A 197 -6.00 -8.26 -20.43
CA LYS A 197 -5.08 -8.04 -21.57
C LYS A 197 -5.65 -8.63 -22.86
N GLN A 198 -6.12 -9.88 -22.82
CA GLN A 198 -6.70 -10.56 -23.99
C GLN A 198 -7.99 -9.88 -24.47
N LYS A 199 -8.86 -9.46 -23.54
CA LYS A 199 -10.10 -8.74 -23.87
C LYS A 199 -9.80 -7.43 -24.60
N ARG A 200 -8.89 -6.62 -24.06
CA ARG A 200 -8.45 -5.35 -24.65
C ARG A 200 -7.83 -5.55 -26.03
N ALA A 201 -6.98 -6.56 -26.21
CA ALA A 201 -6.38 -6.85 -27.51
C ALA A 201 -7.43 -7.18 -28.59
N LYS A 202 -8.47 -7.95 -28.23
CA LYS A 202 -9.58 -8.27 -29.15
C LYS A 202 -10.41 -7.02 -29.50
N GLU A 203 -10.71 -6.18 -28.52
CA GLU A 203 -11.47 -4.94 -28.73
C GLU A 203 -10.73 -3.96 -29.66
N THR A 204 -9.42 -3.77 -29.47
CA THR A 204 -8.58 -2.94 -30.34
C THR A 204 -8.54 -3.46 -31.78
N GLN A 205 -8.44 -4.78 -31.98
CA GLN A 205 -8.48 -5.39 -33.33
C GLN A 205 -9.84 -5.23 -34.02
N VAL A 206 -10.94 -5.22 -33.27
CA VAL A 206 -12.29 -5.03 -33.83
C VAL A 206 -12.50 -3.57 -34.28
N VAL A 207 -12.03 -2.60 -33.49
CA VAL A 207 -12.13 -1.17 -33.83
C VAL A 207 -11.30 -0.84 -35.08
N SER A 208 -10.09 -1.39 -35.20
CA SER A 208 -9.24 -1.14 -36.38
C SER A 208 -9.89 -1.64 -37.68
N LYS A 209 -10.54 -2.81 -37.67
CA LYS A 209 -11.27 -3.36 -38.82
C LYS A 209 -12.47 -2.51 -39.22
N ARG A 210 -13.22 -1.96 -38.26
CA ARG A 210 -14.38 -1.08 -38.54
C ARG A 210 -13.96 0.26 -39.10
N ASN A 211 -12.91 0.88 -38.58
CA ASN A 211 -12.41 2.14 -39.13
C ASN A 211 -11.95 1.97 -40.58
N HIS A 212 -11.26 0.88 -40.93
CA HIS A 212 -10.88 0.59 -42.32
C HIS A 212 -12.08 0.42 -43.28
N GLN A 213 -13.26 0.05 -42.78
CA GLN A 213 -14.48 -0.07 -43.60
C GLN A 213 -15.19 1.27 -43.81
N ILE A 214 -15.01 2.24 -42.90
CA ILE A 214 -15.63 3.58 -43.00
C ILE A 214 -14.83 4.49 -43.96
N PHE A 215 -13.55 4.20 -44.19
CA PHE A 215 -12.70 4.93 -45.15
C PHE A 215 -12.64 4.31 -46.55
N LYS A 216 -13.67 3.55 -46.98
CA LYS A 216 -13.78 2.99 -48.33
C LYS A 216 -15.03 3.47 -49.04
#